data_AF-A0A1V2LJC4-F1
#
_entry.id   AF-A0A1V2LJC4-F1
#
_cell.length_a   1.000
_cell.length_b   1.000
_cell.length_c   1.000
_cell.angle_alpha   90.00
_cell.angle_beta   90.00
_cell.angle_gamma   90.00
#
_symmetry.space_group_name_H-M   'P 1'
#
loop_
_entity.id
_entity.type
_entity.pdbx_description
1 polymer ?
#
loop_
_entity_poly.entity_id
_entity_poly.type
_entity_poly.pdbx_seq_one_letter_code
_entity_poly.pdbx_strand_id
1 'polypeptide(L)'
;MSYTSNTQTELLVAGDKDATGSRIFKVDTVNHCISGSFHYPHTVVMMETNLKYIILGRSDGFIDIMDPKTHNILKTFKGHSSGISDISVKDNNLLTSGFSVKKEQFIPDTFVNSFDLKSLTTLPPIPFPAGAAKVFHHPTMPNVILISSSAGHMNFLDVKNPTRLNIYQAEISTYITAFDIATSGSFLAFVDGSHKLSLWSSKSNEPNSGFALFNSPLTYPTPVSEVIPAENHIVSPESPLSLVKVPPFHTPLLSAFPSDLVFKVGALPRQIDPEIQRSSEVVNGVVVARYNREKFGPRNLANKYTSISSLTKNGTVIPRFLSEKDDDSEIDDYENAQNKIKEEAIANEIFSLKSTNNDVPNAYKQLSILYSKFGVDDFDFDIYNKTKYSGLEINSGNSFLNPILQLYRFIAPIFNHALLSLSEDVTMEPNLLVELGYLYDMMNKSNGKHCAASNFQIIFSQLEKAKQLGLTKDTKG
;
A
#
# COMPACT_ATOMS: atom_id res chain seq x y z
N MET A 1 8.94 -27.96 0.59
CA MET A 1 9.53 -27.03 -0.40
C MET A 1 10.82 -27.64 -0.91
N SER A 2 11.20 -27.40 -2.16
CA SER A 2 12.48 -27.88 -2.69
C SER A 2 12.92 -27.05 -3.90
N TYR A 3 14.22 -27.01 -4.18
CA TYR A 3 14.79 -26.21 -5.27
C TYR A 3 14.52 -26.86 -6.63
N THR A 4 14.24 -26.09 -7.69
CA THR A 4 14.00 -26.68 -9.02
C THR A 4 15.28 -27.16 -9.71
N SER A 5 16.42 -26.56 -9.38
CA SER A 5 17.70 -26.81 -10.00
C SER A 5 18.85 -26.73 -8.99
N ASN A 6 20.01 -27.28 -9.36
CA ASN A 6 21.24 -27.18 -8.58
C ASN A 6 21.74 -25.74 -8.42
N THR A 7 21.27 -24.79 -9.22
CA THR A 7 21.64 -23.37 -9.11
C THR A 7 20.94 -22.66 -7.96
N GLN A 8 19.97 -23.30 -7.29
CA GLN A 8 19.25 -22.77 -6.12
C GLN A 8 18.58 -21.39 -6.35
N THR A 9 18.33 -21.04 -7.61
CA THR A 9 17.75 -19.75 -8.04
C THR A 9 16.24 -19.71 -7.91
N GLU A 10 15.59 -20.88 -7.90
CA GLU A 10 14.13 -20.99 -7.86
C GLU A 10 13.73 -22.09 -6.87
N LEU A 11 12.78 -21.74 -6.00
CA LEU A 11 12.25 -22.60 -4.95
C LEU A 11 10.78 -22.93 -5.24
N LEU A 12 10.43 -24.20 -5.15
CA LEU A 12 9.05 -24.65 -5.16
C LEU A 12 8.50 -24.74 -3.75
N VAL A 13 7.37 -24.07 -3.52
CA VAL A 13 6.65 -24.09 -2.26
C VAL A 13 5.25 -24.64 -2.51
N ALA A 14 4.94 -25.73 -1.81
CA ALA A 14 3.62 -26.34 -1.76
C ALA A 14 3.21 -26.50 -0.31
N GLY A 15 1.93 -26.76 -0.10
CA GLY A 15 1.38 -27.01 1.23
C GLY A 15 -0.02 -27.57 1.12
N ASP A 16 -0.87 -27.18 2.07
CA ASP A 16 -2.24 -27.62 2.10
C ASP A 16 -3.05 -27.07 0.92
N LYS A 17 -3.93 -27.92 0.38
CA LYS A 17 -4.74 -27.63 -0.81
C LYS A 17 -5.60 -26.39 -0.59
N ASP A 18 -6.24 -26.27 0.56
CA ASP A 18 -7.17 -25.17 0.85
C ASP A 18 -6.40 -23.86 1.10
N ALA A 19 -5.27 -23.94 1.81
CA ALA A 19 -4.41 -22.79 2.09
C ALA A 19 -3.73 -22.21 0.83
N THR A 20 -3.34 -23.07 -0.12
CA THR A 20 -2.65 -22.68 -1.35
C THR A 20 -3.60 -22.42 -2.53
N GLY A 21 -4.90 -22.67 -2.36
CA GLY A 21 -5.86 -22.65 -3.46
C GLY A 21 -5.57 -23.72 -4.53
N SER A 22 -5.05 -24.89 -4.12
CA SER A 22 -4.60 -25.98 -5.00
C SER A 22 -3.50 -25.55 -5.97
N ARG A 23 -2.48 -24.84 -5.49
CA ARG A 23 -1.37 -24.34 -6.31
C ARG A 23 -0.02 -24.59 -5.66
N ILE A 24 0.98 -24.78 -6.51
CA ILE A 24 2.39 -24.77 -6.12
C ILE A 24 3.00 -23.47 -6.63
N PHE A 25 3.68 -22.76 -5.74
CA PHE A 25 4.32 -21.48 -6.05
C PHE A 25 5.78 -21.66 -6.38
N LYS A 26 6.22 -20.91 -7.40
CA LYS A 26 7.62 -20.76 -7.78
C LYS A 26 8.11 -19.43 -7.22
N VAL A 27 9.12 -19.48 -6.36
CA VAL A 27 9.72 -18.31 -5.72
C VAL A 27 11.12 -18.14 -6.27
N ASP A 28 11.39 -17.00 -6.88
CA ASP A 28 12.71 -16.60 -7.33
C ASP A 28 13.50 -16.08 -6.12
N THR A 29 14.61 -16.75 -5.80
CA THR A 29 15.46 -16.41 -4.66
C THR A 29 16.36 -15.20 -4.94
N VAL A 30 16.57 -14.85 -6.22
CA VAL A 30 17.40 -13.71 -6.64
C VAL A 30 16.58 -12.42 -6.61
N ASN A 31 15.37 -12.46 -7.18
CA ASN A 31 14.48 -11.30 -7.24
C ASN A 31 13.56 -11.16 -6.02
N HIS A 32 13.61 -12.14 -5.10
CA HIS A 32 12.77 -12.21 -3.91
C HIS A 32 11.26 -12.05 -4.21
N CYS A 33 10.81 -12.60 -5.35
CA CYS A 33 9.44 -12.48 -5.82
C CYS A 33 8.87 -13.84 -6.25
N ILE A 34 7.54 -13.93 -6.34
CA ILE A 34 6.88 -15.12 -6.87
C ILE A 34 6.96 -15.05 -8.39
N SER A 35 7.73 -15.95 -9.01
CA SER A 35 7.91 -16.00 -10.47
C SER A 35 6.70 -16.62 -11.18
N GLY A 36 5.99 -17.53 -10.51
CA GLY A 36 4.81 -18.17 -11.08
C GLY A 36 4.11 -19.13 -10.14
N SER A 37 3.01 -19.72 -10.62
CA SER A 37 2.33 -20.82 -9.94
C SER A 37 1.69 -21.77 -10.94
N PHE A 38 1.55 -23.03 -10.56
CA PHE A 38 0.82 -24.03 -11.34
C PHE A 38 -0.18 -24.78 -10.45
N HIS A 39 -1.24 -25.31 -11.07
CA HIS A 39 -2.32 -25.98 -10.35
C HIS A 39 -1.90 -27.40 -9.93
N TYR A 40 -2.19 -27.76 -8.68
CA TYR A 40 -2.03 -29.12 -8.16
C TYR A 40 -3.17 -29.43 -7.17
N PRO A 41 -3.99 -30.47 -7.43
CA PRO A 41 -5.28 -30.64 -6.75
C PRO A 41 -5.21 -31.32 -5.37
N HIS A 42 -4.04 -31.81 -4.95
CA HIS A 42 -3.87 -32.58 -3.71
C HIS A 42 -3.03 -31.82 -2.68
N THR A 43 -3.20 -32.14 -1.40
CA THR A 43 -2.37 -31.60 -0.32
C THR A 43 -0.98 -32.25 -0.35
N VAL A 44 0.06 -31.42 -0.38
CA VAL A 44 1.46 -31.85 -0.38
C VAL A 44 2.02 -31.74 1.04
N VAL A 45 2.45 -32.86 1.60
CA VAL A 45 3.10 -32.92 2.93
C VAL A 45 4.61 -32.76 2.79
N MET A 46 5.19 -33.45 1.81
CA MET A 46 6.63 -33.47 1.58
C MET A 46 6.93 -33.27 0.11
N MET A 47 8.03 -32.59 -0.18
CA MET A 47 8.44 -32.31 -1.54
C MET A 47 9.95 -32.43 -1.62
N GLU A 48 10.40 -33.23 -2.57
CA GLU A 48 11.80 -33.34 -2.95
C GLU A 48 11.91 -33.16 -4.46
N THR A 49 13.08 -32.77 -4.94
CA THR A 49 13.33 -32.64 -6.37
C THR A 49 14.60 -33.37 -6.73
N ASN A 50 14.56 -33.92 -7.93
CA ASN A 50 15.73 -34.37 -8.65
C ASN A 50 15.90 -33.44 -9.86
N LEU A 51 17.09 -33.44 -10.48
CA LEU A 51 17.38 -32.69 -11.71
C LEU A 51 16.35 -32.91 -12.83
N LYS A 52 15.68 -34.07 -12.83
CA LYS A 52 14.72 -34.46 -13.86
C LYS A 52 13.26 -34.38 -13.43
N TYR A 53 12.94 -34.54 -12.15
CA TYR A 53 11.57 -34.71 -11.69
C TYR A 53 11.31 -33.98 -10.38
N ILE A 54 10.09 -33.49 -10.21
CA ILE A 54 9.55 -33.02 -8.95
C ILE A 54 8.80 -34.19 -8.31
N ILE A 55 9.06 -34.43 -7.02
CA ILE A 55 8.50 -35.55 -6.28
C ILE A 55 7.63 -34.98 -5.16
N LEU A 56 6.34 -35.30 -5.23
CA LEU A 56 5.33 -34.77 -4.32
C LEU A 56 4.76 -35.90 -3.47
N GLY A 57 5.00 -35.82 -2.16
CA GLY A 57 4.37 -36.68 -1.17
C GLY A 57 3.02 -36.12 -0.75
N ARG A 58 1.96 -36.86 -1.06
CA ARG A 58 0.59 -36.49 -0.71
C ARG A 58 0.23 -36.87 0.72
N SER A 59 -0.80 -36.22 1.26
CA SER A 59 -1.34 -36.53 2.59
C SER A 59 -1.97 -37.93 2.71
N ASP A 60 -2.29 -38.58 1.60
CA ASP A 60 -2.95 -39.90 1.56
C ASP A 60 -1.98 -41.08 1.33
N GLY A 61 -0.67 -40.85 1.41
CA GLY A 61 0.33 -41.91 1.26
C GLY A 61 0.82 -42.15 -0.18
N PHE A 62 0.25 -41.46 -1.16
CA PHE A 62 0.68 -41.53 -2.56
C PHE A 62 1.83 -40.57 -2.88
N ILE A 63 2.63 -40.94 -3.87
CA ILE A 63 3.77 -40.14 -4.33
C ILE A 63 3.59 -39.84 -5.81
N ASP A 64 3.46 -38.57 -6.16
CA ASP A 64 3.35 -38.12 -7.55
C ASP A 64 4.72 -37.68 -8.07
N ILE A 65 5.10 -38.20 -9.23
CA ILE A 65 6.30 -37.81 -9.97
C ILE A 65 5.87 -36.89 -11.11
N MET A 66 6.37 -35.66 -11.11
CA MET A 66 6.00 -34.62 -12.05
C MET A 66 7.21 -34.15 -12.86
N ASP A 67 7.01 -33.80 -14.11
CA ASP A 67 8.05 -33.16 -14.94
C ASP A 67 8.11 -31.64 -14.65
N PRO A 68 9.27 -31.07 -14.27
CA PRO A 68 9.41 -29.64 -13.97
C PRO A 68 9.14 -28.70 -15.15
N LYS A 69 9.23 -29.19 -16.39
CA LYS A 69 8.98 -28.36 -17.59
C LYS A 69 7.50 -28.30 -17.95
N THR A 70 6.86 -29.46 -18.06
CA THR A 70 5.45 -29.56 -18.48
C THR A 70 4.46 -29.43 -17.32
N HIS A 71 4.91 -29.61 -16.07
CA HIS A 71 4.07 -29.67 -14.85
C HIS A 71 3.01 -30.78 -14.89
N ASN A 72 3.20 -31.77 -15.76
CA ASN A 72 2.32 -32.93 -15.84
C ASN A 72 2.80 -34.04 -14.90
N ILE A 73 1.84 -34.74 -14.29
CA ILE A 73 2.10 -35.93 -13.47
C ILE A 73 2.42 -37.08 -14.42
N LEU A 74 3.64 -37.59 -14.35
CA LEU A 74 4.12 -38.71 -15.17
C LEU A 74 3.70 -40.06 -14.58
N LYS A 75 3.81 -40.19 -13.26
CA LYS A 75 3.54 -41.44 -12.54
C LYS A 75 3.11 -41.15 -11.12
N THR A 76 2.13 -41.91 -10.65
CA THR A 76 1.70 -41.93 -9.25
C THR A 76 2.04 -43.30 -8.65
N PHE A 77 2.83 -43.31 -7.58
CA PHE A 77 3.17 -44.51 -6.81
C PHE A 77 2.27 -44.63 -5.57
N LYS A 78 1.86 -45.86 -5.29
CA LYS A 78 1.25 -46.25 -4.01
C LYS A 78 2.37 -46.52 -3.02
N GLY A 79 2.67 -45.56 -2.15
CA GLY A 79 3.70 -45.72 -1.12
C GLY A 79 3.11 -46.38 0.12
N HIS A 80 2.32 -45.61 0.87
CA HIS A 80 1.83 -45.99 2.19
C HIS A 80 0.31 -45.94 2.23
N SER A 81 -0.30 -46.59 3.23
CA SER A 81 -1.77 -46.69 3.31
C SER A 81 -2.45 -45.45 3.87
N SER A 82 -1.75 -44.64 4.66
CA SER A 82 -2.36 -43.48 5.31
C SER A 82 -1.63 -42.16 5.04
N GLY A 83 -0.31 -42.15 5.15
CA GLY A 83 0.46 -40.92 5.07
C GLY A 83 1.96 -41.19 5.00
N ILE A 84 2.72 -40.17 4.62
CA ILE A 84 4.17 -40.24 4.41
C ILE A 84 4.86 -39.52 5.57
N SER A 85 5.86 -40.14 6.18
CA SER A 85 6.65 -39.57 7.28
C SER A 85 7.94 -38.92 6.80
N ASP A 86 8.53 -39.48 5.73
CA ASP A 86 9.77 -38.99 5.14
C ASP A 86 9.93 -39.45 3.69
N ILE A 87 10.54 -38.57 2.88
CA ILE A 87 10.94 -38.85 1.51
C ILE A 87 12.42 -38.49 1.39
N SER A 88 13.21 -39.40 0.84
CA SER A 88 14.60 -39.13 0.50
C SER A 88 14.87 -39.52 -0.94
N VAL A 89 15.55 -38.63 -1.66
CA VAL A 89 15.85 -38.79 -3.07
C VAL A 89 17.34 -38.56 -3.27
N LYS A 90 18.01 -39.52 -3.91
CA LYS A 90 19.39 -39.34 -4.35
C LYS A 90 19.60 -40.04 -5.68
N ASP A 91 20.20 -39.32 -6.63
CA ASP A 91 20.40 -39.77 -8.01
C ASP A 91 19.08 -40.22 -8.65
N ASN A 92 18.85 -41.52 -8.82
CA ASN A 92 17.59 -42.06 -9.33
C ASN A 92 16.86 -42.94 -8.31
N ASN A 93 17.36 -43.04 -7.09
CA ASN A 93 16.73 -43.83 -6.04
C ASN A 93 15.83 -42.91 -5.21
N LEU A 94 14.56 -43.30 -5.09
CA LEU A 94 13.58 -42.67 -4.22
C LEU A 94 13.24 -43.66 -3.10
N LEU A 95 13.32 -43.19 -1.86
CA LEU A 95 12.96 -43.95 -0.67
C LEU A 95 11.89 -43.22 0.10
N THR A 96 10.88 -43.97 0.56
CA THR A 96 9.81 -43.40 1.38
C THR A 96 9.53 -44.24 2.61
N SER A 97 9.27 -43.53 3.70
CA SER A 97 8.74 -44.09 4.95
C SER A 97 7.41 -43.43 5.26
N GLY A 98 6.55 -44.11 6.00
CA GLY A 98 5.21 -43.65 6.26
C GLY A 98 4.48 -44.46 7.30
N PHE A 99 3.19 -44.18 7.42
CA PHE A 99 2.32 -44.74 8.42
C PHE A 99 1.23 -45.61 7.79
N SER A 100 0.90 -46.69 8.51
CA SER A 100 -0.32 -47.46 8.31
C SER A 100 -1.27 -47.25 9.46
N VAL A 101 -2.58 -47.32 9.17
CA VAL A 101 -3.61 -47.29 10.21
C VAL A 101 -3.90 -48.71 10.66
N LYS A 102 -3.70 -48.98 11.96
CA LYS A 102 -4.21 -50.19 12.61
C LYS A 102 -5.09 -49.76 13.78
N LYS A 103 -6.35 -50.22 13.80
CA LYS A 103 -7.32 -49.90 14.86
C LYS A 103 -7.40 -48.38 15.15
N GLU A 104 -7.53 -47.59 14.09
CA GLU A 104 -7.60 -46.11 14.15
C GLU A 104 -6.36 -45.38 14.69
N GLN A 105 -5.26 -46.11 14.95
CA GLN A 105 -3.98 -45.53 15.35
C GLN A 105 -2.99 -45.56 14.19
N PHE A 106 -2.23 -44.48 14.03
CA PHE A 106 -1.12 -44.39 13.09
C PHE A 106 0.09 -45.15 13.65
N ILE A 107 0.53 -46.17 12.92
CA ILE A 107 1.69 -46.98 13.27
C ILE A 107 2.72 -46.85 12.14
N PRO A 108 4.00 -46.60 12.44
CA PRO A 108 5.04 -46.52 11.42
C PRO A 108 5.19 -47.89 10.73
N ASP A 109 5.34 -47.86 9.41
CA ASP A 109 5.49 -49.08 8.63
C ASP A 109 6.82 -49.79 8.96
N THR A 110 6.80 -51.12 9.00
CA THR A 110 7.98 -51.94 9.30
C THR A 110 8.86 -52.19 8.08
N PHE A 111 8.78 -51.31 7.08
CA PHE A 111 9.53 -51.38 5.84
C PHE A 111 9.67 -49.99 5.23
N VAL A 112 10.68 -49.81 4.39
CA VAL A 112 10.89 -48.62 3.58
C VAL A 112 10.64 -48.99 2.12
N ASN A 113 9.76 -48.23 1.46
CA ASN A 113 9.53 -48.45 0.03
C ASN A 113 10.69 -47.85 -0.77
N SER A 114 11.07 -48.55 -1.83
CA SER A 114 12.10 -48.10 -2.76
C SER A 114 11.55 -48.03 -4.17
N PHE A 115 11.90 -46.97 -4.89
CA PHE A 115 11.46 -46.72 -6.25
C PHE A 115 12.65 -46.30 -7.11
N ASP A 116 12.70 -46.80 -8.33
CA ASP A 116 13.67 -46.36 -9.34
C ASP A 116 13.02 -45.29 -10.23
N LEU A 117 13.54 -44.06 -10.15
CA LEU A 117 13.09 -42.92 -10.95
C LEU A 117 13.54 -43.01 -12.41
N LYS A 118 14.56 -43.81 -12.73
CA LYS A 118 15.03 -43.96 -14.11
C LYS A 118 14.01 -44.75 -14.93
N SER A 119 13.54 -45.88 -14.40
CA SER A 119 12.54 -46.75 -15.04
C SER A 119 11.10 -46.44 -14.61
N LEU A 120 10.90 -45.60 -13.58
CA LEU A 120 9.61 -45.32 -12.94
C LEU A 120 8.92 -46.61 -12.45
N THR A 121 9.71 -47.53 -11.88
CA THR A 121 9.23 -48.81 -11.34
C THR A 121 9.44 -48.90 -9.83
N THR A 122 8.62 -49.73 -9.18
CA THR A 122 8.72 -50.03 -7.75
C THR A 122 9.78 -51.10 -7.52
N LEU A 123 10.72 -50.87 -6.60
CA LEU A 123 11.72 -51.85 -6.17
C LEU A 123 11.22 -52.63 -4.94
N PRO A 124 11.81 -53.79 -4.61
CA PRO A 124 11.44 -54.53 -3.41
C PRO A 124 11.64 -53.67 -2.14
N PRO A 125 10.66 -53.64 -1.22
CA PRO A 125 10.75 -52.84 -0.01
C PRO A 125 11.82 -53.40 0.94
N ILE A 126 12.50 -52.49 1.64
CA ILE A 126 13.59 -52.83 2.56
C ILE A 126 12.98 -53.05 3.96
N PRO A 127 13.12 -54.23 4.57
CA PRO A 127 12.51 -54.52 5.86
C PRO A 127 13.19 -53.76 7.00
N PHE A 128 12.39 -53.16 7.88
CA PHE A 128 12.85 -52.49 9.08
C PHE A 128 11.86 -52.73 10.24
N PRO A 129 12.06 -53.81 11.03
CA PRO A 129 11.08 -54.25 12.03
C PRO A 129 10.76 -53.23 13.13
N ALA A 130 11.69 -52.32 13.45
CA ALA A 130 11.52 -51.32 14.51
C ALA A 130 10.59 -50.14 14.14
N GLY A 131 10.00 -50.16 12.93
CA GLY A 131 9.12 -49.10 12.43
C GLY A 131 9.90 -47.91 11.89
N ALA A 132 9.87 -47.71 10.57
CA ALA A 132 10.67 -46.68 9.90
C ALA A 132 9.99 -45.31 10.04
N ALA A 133 10.58 -44.42 10.83
CA ALA A 133 10.08 -43.06 11.02
C ALA A 133 10.73 -42.07 10.04
N LYS A 134 12.06 -42.19 9.87
CA LYS A 134 12.87 -41.32 8.99
C LYS A 134 13.81 -42.14 8.12
N VAL A 135 14.06 -41.65 6.90
CA VAL A 135 14.99 -42.27 5.94
C VAL A 135 15.85 -41.23 5.27
N PHE A 136 17.16 -41.46 5.24
CA PHE A 136 18.13 -40.56 4.64
C PHE A 136 19.03 -41.33 3.67
N HIS A 137 19.29 -40.74 2.50
CA HIS A 137 20.46 -41.09 1.72
C HIS A 137 21.72 -40.49 2.34
N HIS A 138 22.80 -41.27 2.43
CA HIS A 138 24.07 -40.72 2.88
C HIS A 138 24.58 -39.71 1.85
N PRO A 139 24.98 -38.49 2.24
CA PRO A 139 25.26 -37.42 1.29
C PRO A 139 26.48 -37.72 0.40
N THR A 140 27.54 -38.33 0.94
CA THR A 140 28.75 -38.68 0.16
C THR A 140 28.70 -40.07 -0.46
N MET A 141 27.98 -41.03 0.12
CA MET A 141 27.94 -42.43 -0.33
C MET A 141 26.58 -42.72 -1.00
N PRO A 142 26.50 -42.96 -2.31
CA PRO A 142 25.22 -42.99 -3.02
C PRO A 142 24.31 -44.18 -2.69
N ASN A 143 24.90 -45.35 -2.40
CA ASN A 143 24.11 -46.55 -2.10
C ASN A 143 23.83 -46.76 -0.61
N VAL A 144 24.49 -45.99 0.27
CA VAL A 144 24.30 -46.14 1.72
C VAL A 144 23.12 -45.28 2.14
N ILE A 145 22.23 -45.87 2.93
CA ILE A 145 21.09 -45.18 3.52
C ILE A 145 21.09 -45.38 5.02
N LEU A 146 20.43 -44.46 5.71
CA LEU A 146 20.21 -44.47 7.13
C LEU A 146 18.70 -44.50 7.37
N ILE A 147 18.23 -45.55 8.04
CA ILE A 147 16.84 -45.66 8.49
C ILE A 147 16.81 -45.49 10.01
N SER A 148 15.90 -44.66 10.50
CA SER A 148 15.74 -44.39 11.93
C SER A 148 14.31 -44.64 12.39
N SER A 149 14.17 -45.28 13.56
CA SER A 149 12.92 -45.43 14.29
C SER A 149 12.72 -44.24 15.24
N SER A 150 11.46 -43.94 15.59
CA SER A 150 11.16 -42.98 16.66
C SER A 150 11.73 -43.41 18.02
N ALA A 151 12.01 -44.70 18.22
CA ALA A 151 12.62 -45.26 19.44
C ALA A 151 14.17 -45.25 19.45
N GLY A 152 14.82 -44.62 18.47
CA GLY A 152 16.28 -44.50 18.45
C GLY A 152 17.04 -45.72 17.93
N HIS A 153 16.35 -46.70 17.34
CA HIS A 153 16.97 -47.74 16.52
C HIS A 153 17.38 -47.15 15.17
N MET A 154 18.66 -47.29 14.80
CA MET A 154 19.21 -46.72 13.58
C MET A 154 20.00 -47.76 12.78
N ASN A 155 19.66 -47.94 11.50
CA ASN A 155 20.34 -48.89 10.63
C ASN A 155 21.02 -48.17 9.46
N PHE A 156 22.33 -48.32 9.33
CA PHE A 156 23.05 -48.02 8.09
C PHE A 156 23.06 -49.25 7.21
N LEU A 157 22.56 -49.15 5.98
CA LEU A 157 22.51 -50.26 5.05
C LEU A 157 22.85 -49.82 3.63
N ASP A 158 23.30 -50.77 2.81
CA ASP A 158 23.45 -50.58 1.36
C ASP A 158 22.15 -50.97 0.64
N VAL A 159 21.56 -50.04 -0.12
CA VAL A 159 20.31 -50.25 -0.89
C VAL A 159 20.44 -51.43 -1.86
N LYS A 160 21.61 -51.66 -2.45
CA LYS A 160 21.82 -52.78 -3.39
C LYS A 160 22.02 -54.11 -2.70
N ASN A 161 22.51 -54.09 -1.47
CA ASN A 161 22.75 -55.30 -0.70
C ASN A 161 22.27 -55.13 0.76
N PRO A 162 20.98 -55.39 1.04
CA PRO A 162 20.40 -55.17 2.36
C PRO A 162 20.95 -56.13 3.44
N THR A 163 21.75 -57.13 3.08
CA THR A 163 22.43 -58.00 4.06
C THR A 163 23.58 -57.31 4.80
N ARG A 164 24.16 -56.27 4.20
CA ARG A 164 25.21 -55.46 4.82
C ARG A 164 24.56 -54.32 5.59
N LEU A 165 24.20 -54.59 6.85
CA LEU A 165 23.61 -53.60 7.73
C LEU A 165 24.40 -53.43 9.03
N ASN A 166 24.56 -52.18 9.45
CA ASN A 166 25.12 -51.81 10.75
C ASN A 166 24.02 -51.22 11.61
N ILE A 167 23.79 -51.82 12.77
CA ILE A 167 22.75 -51.41 13.71
C ILE A 167 23.39 -50.56 14.80
N TYR A 168 22.79 -49.41 15.09
CA TYR A 168 23.14 -48.54 16.20
C TYR A 168 21.91 -48.27 17.05
N GLN A 169 22.12 -48.13 18.36
CA GLN A 169 21.09 -47.80 19.32
C GLN A 169 21.40 -46.47 19.98
N ALA A 170 20.49 -45.51 19.86
CA ALA A 170 20.60 -44.24 20.56
C ALA A 170 20.10 -44.34 22.00
N GLU A 171 20.87 -43.75 22.92
CA GLU A 171 20.45 -43.54 24.30
C GLU A 171 19.50 -42.34 24.37
N ILE A 172 18.20 -42.63 24.21
CA ILE A 172 17.12 -41.65 24.30
C ILE A 172 16.25 -41.92 25.52
N SER A 173 15.69 -40.86 26.08
CA SER A 173 14.77 -40.92 27.23
C SER A 173 13.31 -41.07 26.82
N THR A 174 12.92 -40.54 25.64
CA THR A 174 11.53 -40.58 25.17
C THR A 174 11.42 -41.09 23.72
N TYR A 175 11.35 -40.19 22.75
CA TYR A 175 11.30 -40.50 21.32
C TYR A 175 12.00 -39.40 20.53
N ILE A 176 12.47 -39.74 19.33
CA ILE A 176 13.13 -38.76 18.45
C ILE A 176 12.08 -37.82 17.84
N THR A 177 12.28 -36.52 18.05
CA THR A 177 11.42 -35.45 17.49
C THR A 177 11.96 -34.92 16.17
N ALA A 178 13.29 -34.72 16.09
CA ALA A 178 13.98 -34.26 14.90
C ALA A 178 15.25 -35.09 14.70
N PHE A 179 15.58 -35.36 13.44
CA PHE A 179 16.76 -36.10 13.04
C PHE A 179 17.29 -35.51 11.73
N ASP A 180 18.60 -35.28 11.65
CA ASP A 180 19.24 -34.85 10.40
C ASP A 180 20.68 -35.36 10.28
N ILE A 181 21.17 -35.45 9.05
CA ILE A 181 22.55 -35.84 8.70
C ILE A 181 23.29 -34.65 8.10
N ALA A 182 24.50 -34.40 8.59
CA ALA A 182 25.34 -33.33 8.05
C ALA A 182 25.70 -33.61 6.60
N THR A 183 25.83 -32.57 5.76
CA THR A 183 26.14 -32.72 4.33
C THR A 183 27.52 -33.35 4.06
N SER A 184 28.45 -33.28 5.02
CA SER A 184 29.70 -34.04 4.97
C SER A 184 29.52 -35.56 5.14
N GLY A 185 28.41 -35.99 5.73
CA GLY A 185 28.11 -37.38 6.10
C GLY A 185 28.85 -37.88 7.36
N SER A 186 29.69 -37.05 7.97
CA SER A 186 30.50 -37.44 9.14
C SER A 186 29.76 -37.29 10.47
N PHE A 187 28.71 -36.47 10.49
CA PHE A 187 27.94 -36.13 11.68
C PHE A 187 26.47 -36.43 11.47
N LEU A 188 25.81 -36.92 12.52
CA LEU A 188 24.36 -37.03 12.59
C LEU A 188 23.89 -36.42 13.91
N ALA A 189 22.75 -35.75 13.87
CA ALA A 189 22.17 -35.07 15.01
C ALA A 189 20.73 -35.50 15.19
N PHE A 190 20.33 -35.73 16.42
CA PHE A 190 18.94 -36.01 16.76
C PHE A 190 18.56 -35.37 18.09
N VAL A 191 17.27 -35.03 18.18
CA VAL A 191 16.68 -34.37 19.33
C VAL A 191 15.66 -35.30 19.97
N ASP A 192 15.86 -35.59 21.25
CA ASP A 192 14.92 -36.33 22.07
C ASP A 192 13.72 -35.46 22.46
N GLY A 193 12.57 -36.06 22.78
CA GLY A 193 11.37 -35.37 23.29
C GLY A 193 11.59 -34.62 24.61
N SER A 194 12.68 -34.93 25.34
CA SER A 194 13.16 -34.17 26.50
C SER A 194 14.04 -32.96 26.14
N HIS A 195 14.11 -32.60 24.86
CA HIS A 195 14.92 -31.50 24.31
C HIS A 195 16.45 -31.70 24.43
N LYS A 196 16.92 -32.93 24.63
CA LYS A 196 18.35 -33.26 24.57
C LYS A 196 18.79 -33.40 23.11
N LEU A 197 19.72 -32.54 22.67
CA LEU A 197 20.39 -32.65 21.37
C LEU A 197 21.63 -33.55 21.52
N SER A 198 21.64 -34.66 20.78
CA SER A 198 22.79 -35.56 20.71
C SER A 198 23.43 -35.49 19.33
N LEU A 199 24.73 -35.24 19.31
CA LEU A 199 25.56 -35.23 18.09
C LEU A 199 26.43 -36.48 18.10
N TRP A 200 26.33 -37.30 17.06
CA TRP A 200 27.21 -38.45 16.86
C TRP A 200 28.16 -38.19 15.70
N SER A 201 29.39 -38.67 15.87
CA SER A 201 30.47 -38.60 14.89
C SER A 201 31.24 -39.92 14.90
N SER A 202 31.74 -40.33 13.74
CA SER A 202 32.66 -41.47 13.65
C SER A 202 34.04 -41.17 14.22
N LYS A 203 34.44 -39.89 14.33
CA LYS A 203 35.75 -39.46 14.82
C LYS A 203 35.59 -38.72 16.16
N SER A 204 36.26 -39.22 17.20
CA SER A 204 36.17 -38.68 18.57
C SER A 204 37.04 -37.46 18.83
N ASN A 205 38.02 -37.14 17.97
CA ASN A 205 39.13 -36.24 18.30
C ASN A 205 39.37 -35.05 17.34
N GLU A 206 38.56 -34.89 16.29
CA GLU A 206 38.65 -33.70 15.43
C GLU A 206 37.75 -32.58 15.96
N PRO A 207 38.16 -31.30 15.86
CA PRO A 207 37.28 -30.19 16.22
C PRO A 207 35.97 -30.31 15.42
N ASN A 208 34.85 -29.94 16.05
CA ASN A 208 33.48 -29.99 15.50
C ASN A 208 33.27 -29.01 14.32
N SER A 209 34.22 -28.93 13.39
CA SER A 209 34.30 -27.97 12.29
C SER A 209 34.17 -28.69 10.95
N GLY A 210 33.38 -29.76 10.87
CA GLY A 210 33.28 -30.63 9.68
C GLY A 210 31.85 -30.91 9.22
N PHE A 211 30.90 -30.00 9.46
CA PHE A 211 29.48 -30.21 9.09
C PHE A 211 29.22 -30.13 7.58
N ALA A 212 29.83 -29.19 6.87
CA ALA A 212 29.75 -29.13 5.40
C ALA A 212 31.05 -29.56 4.71
N LEU A 213 30.97 -29.89 3.42
CA LEU A 213 32.14 -30.22 2.59
C LEU A 213 33.15 -29.06 2.50
N PHE A 214 32.65 -27.82 2.47
CA PHE A 214 33.44 -26.60 2.46
C PHE A 214 33.02 -25.72 3.64
N ASN A 215 33.80 -25.73 4.71
CA ASN A 215 33.54 -24.89 5.87
C ASN A 215 34.37 -23.61 5.78
N SER A 216 33.70 -22.47 5.65
CA SER A 216 34.30 -21.16 5.91
C SER A 216 34.20 -20.84 7.40
N PRO A 217 35.22 -20.21 8.02
CA PRO A 217 35.08 -19.74 9.38
C PRO A 217 33.92 -18.74 9.46
N LEU A 218 33.04 -18.90 10.45
CA LEU A 218 31.99 -17.93 10.71
C LEU A 218 32.62 -16.62 11.18
N THR A 219 32.21 -15.50 10.58
CA THR A 219 32.55 -14.17 11.09
C THR A 219 31.74 -13.94 12.36
N TYR A 220 32.37 -14.12 13.51
CA TYR A 220 31.78 -13.67 14.76
C TYR A 220 31.71 -12.14 14.75
N PRO A 221 30.67 -11.53 15.36
CA PRO A 221 30.71 -10.10 15.59
C PRO A 221 32.01 -9.80 16.34
N THR A 222 32.88 -9.00 15.74
CA THR A 222 33.99 -8.43 16.47
C THR A 222 33.37 -7.68 17.65
N PRO A 223 33.74 -7.98 18.91
CA PRO A 223 33.38 -7.08 19.99
C PRO A 223 33.90 -5.70 19.56
N VAL A 224 33.03 -4.69 19.56
CA VAL A 224 33.41 -3.31 19.29
C VAL A 224 34.38 -2.92 20.39
N SER A 225 35.68 -3.20 20.18
CA SER A 225 36.75 -2.83 21.10
C SER A 225 37.10 -1.35 20.96
N GLU A 226 36.37 -0.59 20.15
CA GLU A 226 36.38 0.86 20.22
C GLU A 226 35.56 1.27 21.45
N VAL A 227 36.28 1.57 22.53
CA VAL A 227 35.73 2.26 23.69
C VAL A 227 35.15 3.57 23.17
N ILE A 228 33.82 3.66 23.04
CA ILE A 228 33.14 4.94 22.88
C ILE A 228 33.66 5.80 24.04
N PRO A 229 34.38 6.90 23.79
CA PRO A 229 34.91 7.72 24.86
C PRO A 229 33.76 8.09 25.79
N ALA A 230 33.95 7.99 27.11
CA ALA A 230 32.91 8.35 28.06
C ALA A 230 32.41 9.80 27.83
N GLU A 231 33.21 10.64 27.18
CA GLU A 231 32.89 12.01 26.74
C GLU A 231 31.87 12.10 25.60
N ASN A 232 31.49 10.98 24.95
CA ASN A 232 30.49 10.94 23.88
C ASN A 232 29.06 10.89 24.44
N HIS A 233 28.75 11.79 25.37
CA HIS A 233 27.44 11.92 26.01
C HIS A 233 27.04 13.40 26.10
N ILE A 234 25.77 13.67 25.87
CA ILE A 234 25.19 15.01 25.99
C ILE A 234 24.75 15.15 27.46
N VAL A 235 25.48 15.95 28.24
CA VAL A 235 25.19 16.18 29.68
C VAL A 235 24.11 17.24 29.86
N SER A 236 24.07 18.25 28.98
CA SER A 236 23.19 19.41 29.11
C SER A 236 22.61 19.84 27.77
N PRO A 237 21.43 20.51 27.76
CA PRO A 237 20.83 21.06 26.53
C PRO A 237 21.66 22.17 25.88
N GLU A 238 22.68 22.70 26.57
CA GLU A 238 23.62 23.70 26.08
C GLU A 238 24.88 23.08 25.44
N SER A 239 25.06 21.76 25.57
CA SER A 239 26.23 21.10 25.00
C SER A 239 26.13 21.06 23.46
N PRO A 240 27.19 21.48 22.73
CA PRO A 240 27.15 21.50 21.28
C PRO A 240 27.21 20.08 20.72
N LEU A 241 26.37 19.79 19.73
CA LEU A 241 26.32 18.47 19.05
C LEU A 241 27.65 18.07 18.39
N SER A 242 28.57 19.02 18.15
CA SER A 242 29.92 18.76 17.64
C SER A 242 30.80 17.94 18.61
N LEU A 243 30.40 17.79 19.87
CA LEU A 243 31.08 16.92 20.83
C LEU A 243 30.95 15.43 20.44
N VAL A 244 29.89 15.08 19.70
CA VAL A 244 29.60 13.70 19.32
C VAL A 244 30.46 13.29 18.13
N LYS A 245 31.47 12.46 18.39
CA LYS A 245 32.33 11.90 17.33
C LYS A 245 31.67 10.68 16.70
N VAL A 246 31.73 10.62 15.38
CA VAL A 246 31.32 9.45 14.59
C VAL A 246 32.53 8.58 14.26
N PRO A 247 32.39 7.24 14.22
CA PRO A 247 33.46 6.36 13.79
C PRO A 247 33.82 6.61 12.32
N PRO A 248 35.04 6.23 11.89
CA PRO A 248 35.44 6.37 10.49
C PRO A 248 34.48 5.61 9.58
N PHE A 249 33.98 6.29 8.56
CA PHE A 249 33.06 5.72 7.58
C PHE A 249 33.71 5.75 6.19
N HIS A 250 33.45 4.71 5.40
CA HIS A 250 33.91 4.59 4.01
C HIS A 250 32.77 4.71 3.00
N THR A 251 31.53 4.77 3.47
CA THR A 251 30.32 4.85 2.67
C THR A 251 29.63 6.21 2.85
N PRO A 252 28.82 6.66 1.87
CA PRO A 252 28.05 7.89 2.01
C PRO A 252 27.07 7.78 3.19
N LEU A 253 26.93 8.87 3.96
CA LEU A 253 26.02 8.93 5.09
C LEU A 253 24.56 9.07 4.64
N LEU A 254 23.64 8.64 5.50
CA LEU A 254 22.19 8.77 5.28
C LEU A 254 21.70 10.23 5.18
N SER A 255 22.49 11.20 5.64
CA SER A 255 22.19 12.64 5.56
C SER A 255 22.48 13.25 4.17
N ALA A 256 22.91 12.45 3.20
CA ALA A 256 23.15 12.89 1.83
C ALA A 256 21.81 13.10 1.08
N PHE A 257 21.20 14.26 1.26
CA PHE A 257 20.02 14.66 0.49
C PHE A 257 20.42 15.11 -0.94
N PRO A 258 19.61 14.76 -1.97
CA PRO A 258 19.82 15.26 -3.34
C PRO A 258 19.75 16.79 -3.42
N SER A 259 20.56 17.40 -4.29
CA SER A 259 20.57 18.86 -4.52
C SER A 259 19.28 19.41 -5.11
N ASP A 260 18.55 18.57 -5.85
CA ASP A 260 17.34 18.99 -6.59
C ASP A 260 16.10 19.02 -5.70
N LEU A 261 16.27 18.70 -4.41
CA LEU A 261 15.19 18.51 -3.46
C LEU A 261 14.75 19.86 -2.87
N VAL A 262 14.02 20.63 -3.68
CA VAL A 262 13.48 21.95 -3.29
C VAL A 262 12.10 21.78 -2.64
N PHE A 263 12.00 22.15 -1.36
CA PHE A 263 10.73 22.19 -0.65
C PHE A 263 10.13 23.60 -0.65
N LYS A 264 8.87 23.74 -1.07
CA LYS A 264 8.12 24.97 -0.87
C LYS A 264 7.76 25.08 0.60
N VAL A 265 8.27 26.10 1.29
CA VAL A 265 7.89 26.39 2.68
C VAL A 265 6.40 26.74 2.71
N GLY A 266 5.60 25.89 3.34
CA GLY A 266 4.15 26.09 3.48
C GLY A 266 3.81 27.24 4.43
N ALA A 267 2.53 27.62 4.47
CA ALA A 267 2.05 28.53 5.51
C ALA A 267 2.19 27.88 6.89
N LEU A 268 2.31 28.71 7.95
CA LEU A 268 2.32 28.22 9.33
C LEU A 268 1.13 27.27 9.56
N PRO A 269 1.36 26.15 10.28
CA PRO A 269 0.29 25.21 10.58
C PRO A 269 -0.84 25.94 11.31
N ARG A 270 -2.08 25.70 10.88
CA ARG A 270 -3.25 26.23 11.59
C ARG A 270 -3.27 25.65 12.98
N GLN A 271 -3.55 26.50 13.98
CA GLN A 271 -3.77 26.02 15.33
C GLN A 271 -4.95 25.03 15.35
N ILE A 272 -4.91 24.06 16.26
CA ILE A 272 -5.96 23.08 16.42
C ILE A 272 -7.24 23.81 16.83
N ASP A 273 -8.34 23.56 16.12
CA ASP A 273 -9.63 24.17 16.43
C ASP A 273 -10.04 23.85 17.88
N PRO A 274 -10.42 24.85 18.70
CA PRO A 274 -10.82 24.65 20.08
C PRO A 274 -12.00 23.68 20.23
N GLU A 275 -12.84 23.49 19.21
CA GLU A 275 -13.90 22.48 19.23
C GLU A 275 -13.35 21.05 19.25
N ILE A 276 -12.26 20.80 18.52
CA ILE A 276 -11.59 19.48 18.54
C ILE A 276 -11.02 19.23 19.94
N GLN A 277 -10.45 20.27 20.57
CA GLN A 277 -9.94 20.17 21.94
C GLN A 277 -11.07 19.93 22.96
N ARG A 278 -12.24 20.53 22.76
CA ARG A 278 -13.42 20.28 23.61
C ARG A 278 -13.99 18.88 23.46
N SER A 279 -13.88 18.28 22.27
CA SER A 279 -14.29 16.89 22.01
C SER A 279 -13.30 15.83 22.54
N SER A 280 -12.31 16.23 23.34
CA SER A 280 -11.28 15.32 23.82
C SER A 280 -11.75 14.47 24.99
N GLU A 281 -11.49 13.16 24.90
CA GLU A 281 -11.73 12.17 25.93
C GLU A 281 -10.40 11.68 26.49
N VAL A 282 -10.31 11.45 27.80
CA VAL A 282 -9.10 10.87 28.41
C VAL A 282 -9.20 9.35 28.35
N VAL A 283 -8.35 8.74 27.53
CA VAL A 283 -8.23 7.28 27.42
C VAL A 283 -6.84 6.88 27.90
N ASN A 284 -6.75 6.09 28.97
CA ASN A 284 -5.49 5.61 29.55
C ASN A 284 -4.47 6.71 29.87
N GLY A 285 -4.93 7.85 30.41
CA GLY A 285 -4.08 8.98 30.76
C GLY A 285 -3.62 9.85 29.58
N VAL A 286 -4.04 9.52 28.35
CA VAL A 286 -3.79 10.32 27.15
C VAL A 286 -5.07 11.01 26.72
N VAL A 287 -4.98 12.32 26.44
CA VAL A 287 -6.09 13.11 25.91
C VAL A 287 -6.25 12.83 24.42
N VAL A 288 -7.35 12.19 24.03
CA VAL A 288 -7.63 11.78 22.65
C VAL A 288 -8.85 12.52 22.13
N ALA A 289 -8.68 13.35 21.10
CA ALA A 289 -9.78 13.97 20.37
C ALA A 289 -10.01 13.25 19.04
N ARG A 290 -11.26 12.83 18.77
CA ARG A 290 -11.63 12.20 17.49
C ARG A 290 -11.80 13.27 16.42
N TYR A 291 -11.02 13.16 15.35
CA TYR A 291 -11.05 14.13 14.25
C TYR A 291 -12.22 13.86 13.30
N ASN A 292 -13.12 14.84 13.13
CA ASN A 292 -14.22 14.76 12.16
C ASN A 292 -13.78 15.27 10.78
N ARG A 293 -13.61 14.33 9.83
CA ARG A 293 -13.17 14.64 8.45
C ARG A 293 -14.17 15.51 7.67
N GLU A 294 -15.47 15.37 7.93
CA GLU A 294 -16.49 16.10 7.17
C GLU A 294 -16.51 17.58 7.54
N LYS A 295 -16.28 17.89 8.82
CA LYS A 295 -16.27 19.26 9.33
C LYS A 295 -14.94 19.97 9.08
N PHE A 296 -13.82 19.28 9.31
CA PHE A 296 -12.49 19.90 9.32
C PHE A 296 -11.63 19.58 8.08
N GLY A 297 -12.13 18.76 7.17
CA GLY A 297 -11.43 18.35 5.95
C GLY A 297 -10.43 17.19 6.17
N PRO A 298 -9.52 16.94 5.23
CA PRO A 298 -8.47 15.94 5.37
C PRO A 298 -7.37 16.38 6.35
N ARG A 299 -6.89 15.43 7.17
CA ARG A 299 -5.81 15.66 8.14
C ARG A 299 -4.44 15.82 7.45
N ASN A 300 -3.53 16.57 8.07
CA ASN A 300 -2.14 16.77 7.63
C ASN A 300 -1.99 17.42 6.25
N LEU A 301 -2.96 18.23 5.82
CA LEU A 301 -2.84 19.02 4.61
C LEU A 301 -1.96 20.25 4.85
N ALA A 302 -0.84 20.34 4.15
CA ALA A 302 -0.02 21.55 4.14
C ALA A 302 -0.76 22.64 3.36
N ASN A 303 -1.04 23.77 4.03
CA ASN A 303 -1.64 24.91 3.36
C ASN A 303 -0.62 25.55 2.41
N LYS A 304 -1.01 25.73 1.16
CA LYS A 304 -0.21 26.49 0.19
C LYS A 304 -0.07 27.92 0.70
N TYR A 305 1.16 28.42 0.77
CA TYR A 305 1.41 29.82 1.04
C TYR A 305 1.00 30.64 -0.19
N THR A 306 0.07 31.57 -0.01
CA THR A 306 -0.32 32.56 -1.02
C THR A 306 0.12 33.93 -0.54
N SER A 307 1.03 34.59 -1.28
CA SER A 307 1.49 35.93 -0.92
C SER A 307 0.35 36.94 -1.08
N ILE A 308 0.12 37.78 -0.07
CA ILE A 308 -0.88 38.86 -0.12
C ILE A 308 -0.58 39.83 -1.29
N SER A 309 0.71 40.04 -1.61
CA SER A 309 1.13 40.87 -2.75
C SER A 309 0.86 40.25 -4.12
N SER A 310 0.64 38.93 -4.18
CA SER A 310 0.24 38.24 -5.41
C SER A 310 -1.27 38.33 -5.67
N LEU A 311 -2.09 38.49 -4.62
CA LEU A 311 -3.52 38.75 -4.78
C LEU A 311 -3.78 40.16 -5.35
N THR A 312 -2.96 41.15 -5.00
CA THR A 312 -3.08 42.52 -5.52
C THR A 312 -2.45 42.73 -6.89
N LYS A 313 -1.61 41.80 -7.36
CA LYS A 313 -1.00 41.85 -8.70
C LYS A 313 -1.69 40.96 -9.74
N ASN A 314 -2.39 39.90 -9.30
CA ASN A 314 -3.01 38.92 -10.22
C ASN A 314 -4.52 39.10 -10.46
N GLY A 315 -5.16 40.09 -9.83
CA GLY A 315 -6.44 40.65 -10.25
C GLY A 315 -6.24 42.16 -10.35
N THR A 316 -6.44 42.84 -11.46
CA THR A 316 -7.38 42.63 -12.55
C THR A 316 -6.85 43.38 -13.77
N VAL A 317 -7.24 42.95 -14.97
CA VAL A 317 -7.37 43.84 -16.14
C VAL A 317 -8.08 45.10 -15.64
N ILE A 318 -7.46 46.26 -15.82
CA ILE A 318 -7.86 47.55 -15.24
C ILE A 318 -9.37 47.73 -15.43
N PRO A 319 -10.18 47.74 -14.34
CA PRO A 319 -11.59 48.05 -14.47
C PRO A 319 -11.70 49.53 -14.86
N ARG A 320 -12.25 49.79 -16.05
CA ARG A 320 -12.57 51.14 -16.48
C ARG A 320 -13.88 51.57 -15.86
N PHE A 321 -13.88 52.77 -15.29
CA PHE A 321 -15.11 53.44 -14.88
C PHE A 321 -15.68 54.23 -16.07
N LEU A 322 -17.00 54.39 -16.12
CA LEU A 322 -17.70 55.18 -17.13
C LEU A 322 -17.25 56.65 -17.07
N SER A 323 -17.00 57.15 -15.86
CA SER A 323 -16.40 58.47 -15.62
C SER A 323 -15.01 58.65 -16.24
N GLU A 324 -14.23 57.59 -16.42
CA GLU A 324 -12.94 57.66 -17.13
C GLU A 324 -13.12 57.71 -18.65
N LYS A 325 -14.25 57.21 -19.19
CA LYS A 325 -14.56 57.27 -20.62
C LYS A 325 -15.10 58.65 -21.06
N ASP A 326 -15.81 59.34 -20.17
CA ASP A 326 -16.39 60.65 -20.49
C ASP A 326 -15.31 61.74 -20.60
N ASP A 327 -14.23 61.66 -19.81
CA ASP A 327 -13.06 62.57 -19.91
C ASP A 327 -12.22 62.34 -21.19
N ASP A 328 -12.23 61.13 -21.76
CA ASP A 328 -11.50 60.76 -23.00
C ASP A 328 -12.24 61.22 -24.28
N SER A 329 -13.47 61.72 -24.17
CA SER A 329 -14.30 62.10 -25.32
C SER A 329 -13.91 63.43 -26.00
N GLU A 330 -12.95 64.17 -25.43
CA GLU A 330 -12.38 65.40 -26.00
C GLU A 330 -11.15 65.16 -26.93
N ILE A 331 -10.82 63.90 -27.23
CA ILE A 331 -9.63 63.51 -28.01
C ILE A 331 -9.98 63.14 -29.47
N ASP A 332 -9.08 63.49 -30.41
CA ASP A 332 -9.18 63.33 -31.88
C ASP A 332 -9.74 61.97 -32.35
N ASP A 333 -10.60 62.00 -33.38
CA ASP A 333 -11.31 60.84 -33.97
C ASP A 333 -10.41 59.63 -34.36
N TYR A 334 -9.12 59.86 -34.62
CA TYR A 334 -8.15 58.82 -34.95
C TYR A 334 -7.69 57.99 -33.74
N GLU A 335 -7.55 58.59 -32.56
CA GLU A 335 -7.20 57.86 -31.33
C GLU A 335 -8.39 57.06 -30.80
N ASN A 336 -9.61 57.57 -30.99
CA ASN A 336 -10.85 56.88 -30.67
C ASN A 336 -11.02 55.56 -31.47
N ALA A 337 -10.61 55.51 -32.74
CA ALA A 337 -10.66 54.30 -33.55
C ALA A 337 -9.63 53.24 -33.09
N GLN A 338 -8.42 53.66 -32.70
CA GLN A 338 -7.41 52.74 -32.16
C GLN A 338 -7.77 52.20 -30.77
N ASN A 339 -8.43 53.02 -29.93
CA ASN A 339 -8.90 52.60 -28.62
C ASN A 339 -10.01 51.55 -28.72
N LYS A 340 -10.95 51.67 -29.68
CA LYS A 340 -11.97 50.63 -29.93
C LYS A 340 -11.37 49.28 -30.37
N ILE A 341 -10.34 49.28 -31.21
CA ILE A 341 -9.65 48.05 -31.65
C ILE A 341 -8.92 47.39 -30.47
N LYS A 342 -8.31 48.19 -29.58
CA LYS A 342 -7.70 47.70 -28.34
C LYS A 342 -8.75 47.14 -27.37
N GLU A 343 -9.90 47.78 -27.24
CA GLU A 343 -11.02 47.32 -26.40
C GLU A 343 -11.57 45.96 -26.87
N GLU A 344 -11.70 45.75 -28.17
CA GLU A 344 -12.12 44.45 -28.71
C GLU A 344 -11.07 43.35 -28.51
N ALA A 345 -9.78 43.68 -28.61
CA ALA A 345 -8.69 42.75 -28.32
C ALA A 345 -8.65 42.36 -26.83
N ILE A 346 -8.81 43.33 -25.93
CA ILE A 346 -8.85 43.11 -24.48
C ILE A 346 -10.09 42.28 -24.09
N ALA A 347 -11.26 42.57 -24.65
CA ALA A 347 -12.47 41.77 -24.44
C ALA A 347 -12.27 40.30 -24.87
N ASN A 348 -11.58 40.07 -25.99
CA ASN A 348 -11.27 38.72 -26.46
C ASN A 348 -10.25 37.98 -25.57
N GLU A 349 -9.31 38.70 -24.94
CA GLU A 349 -8.38 38.13 -23.96
C GLU A 349 -9.02 37.84 -22.59
N ILE A 350 -10.02 38.64 -22.18
CA ILE A 350 -10.79 38.42 -20.94
C ILE A 350 -11.57 37.10 -21.01
N PHE A 351 -12.22 36.81 -22.13
CA PHE A 351 -13.01 35.59 -22.32
C PHE A 351 -12.21 34.39 -22.87
N SER A 352 -10.88 34.42 -22.77
CA SER A 352 -10.05 33.28 -23.14
C SER A 352 -10.34 32.06 -22.25
N LEU A 353 -10.90 31.01 -22.88
CA LEU A 353 -11.25 29.73 -22.25
C LEU A 353 -10.10 28.72 -22.27
N LYS A 354 -9.08 28.92 -23.10
CA LYS A 354 -7.95 27.99 -23.27
C LYS A 354 -6.75 28.46 -22.45
N SER A 355 -6.23 27.56 -21.63
CA SER A 355 -4.98 27.75 -20.89
C SER A 355 -3.79 27.43 -21.79
N THR A 356 -2.81 28.32 -21.87
CA THR A 356 -1.57 28.13 -22.66
C THR A 356 -0.45 27.47 -21.85
N ASN A 357 -0.42 27.73 -20.54
CA ASN A 357 0.38 27.08 -19.50
C ASN A 357 -0.58 26.77 -18.37
N ASN A 358 -0.50 25.61 -17.69
CA ASN A 358 -1.26 25.04 -16.54
C ASN A 358 -1.86 25.99 -15.44
N ASP A 359 -2.15 27.22 -15.79
CA ASP A 359 -2.72 28.35 -15.10
C ASP A 359 -4.19 28.44 -15.49
N VAL A 360 -4.96 29.05 -14.59
CA VAL A 360 -6.39 29.26 -14.77
C VAL A 360 -6.63 30.22 -15.95
N PRO A 361 -7.44 29.84 -16.96
CA PRO A 361 -7.78 30.74 -18.06
C PRO A 361 -8.40 32.04 -17.54
N ASN A 362 -8.20 33.15 -18.27
CA ASN A 362 -8.64 34.48 -17.83
C ASN A 362 -10.15 34.54 -17.53
N ALA A 363 -10.97 33.79 -18.27
CA ALA A 363 -12.42 33.74 -18.07
C ALA A 363 -12.84 33.18 -16.68
N TYR A 364 -11.98 32.41 -16.02
CA TYR A 364 -12.24 31.80 -14.71
C TYR A 364 -11.51 32.52 -13.56
N LYS A 365 -10.80 33.61 -13.85
CA LYS A 365 -10.17 34.43 -12.81
C LYS A 365 -11.23 35.21 -12.03
N GLN A 366 -10.92 35.51 -10.79
CA GLN A 366 -11.83 36.28 -9.93
C GLN A 366 -11.98 37.71 -10.47
N LEU A 367 -13.21 38.08 -10.81
CA LEU A 367 -13.59 39.45 -11.15
C LEU A 367 -14.04 40.18 -9.88
N SER A 368 -13.45 41.33 -9.61
CA SER A 368 -13.84 42.21 -8.49
C SER A 368 -14.52 43.46 -9.04
N ILE A 369 -15.76 43.71 -8.60
CA ILE A 369 -16.48 44.95 -8.89
C ILE A 369 -15.97 46.02 -7.92
N LEU A 370 -15.30 47.05 -8.44
CA LEU A 370 -14.81 48.18 -7.64
C LEU A 370 -15.89 49.28 -7.60
N TYR A 371 -15.97 49.99 -6.47
CA TYR A 371 -16.87 51.13 -6.30
C TYR A 371 -16.10 52.43 -6.52
N SER A 372 -16.59 53.27 -7.43
CA SER A 372 -16.14 54.66 -7.56
C SER A 372 -16.86 55.55 -6.55
N LYS A 373 -16.48 56.83 -6.50
CA LYS A 373 -17.20 57.89 -5.75
C LYS A 373 -18.67 57.99 -6.18
N PHE A 374 -18.99 57.57 -7.40
CA PHE A 374 -20.33 57.53 -7.97
C PHE A 374 -21.07 56.19 -7.76
N GLY A 375 -20.47 55.23 -7.03
CA GLY A 375 -21.09 53.94 -6.73
C GLY A 375 -20.80 52.85 -7.77
N VAL A 376 -21.70 51.86 -7.85
CA VAL A 376 -21.63 50.71 -8.80
C VAL A 376 -21.98 51.13 -10.22
N ASP A 377 -22.86 52.13 -10.35
CA ASP A 377 -23.37 52.59 -11.66
C ASP A 377 -22.27 53.18 -12.55
N ASP A 378 -21.13 53.54 -11.97
CA ASP A 378 -19.94 54.03 -12.67
C ASP A 378 -19.05 52.88 -13.20
N PHE A 379 -19.32 51.63 -12.83
CA PHE A 379 -18.56 50.48 -13.32
C PHE A 379 -19.07 50.04 -14.70
N ASP A 380 -18.17 49.87 -15.68
CA ASP A 380 -18.57 49.46 -17.03
C ASP A 380 -18.81 47.94 -17.12
N PHE A 381 -20.08 47.53 -17.00
CA PHE A 381 -20.52 46.15 -17.13
C PHE A 381 -20.65 45.67 -18.59
N ASP A 382 -20.74 46.58 -19.55
CA ASP A 382 -21.00 46.24 -20.95
C ASP A 382 -19.76 45.59 -21.61
N ILE A 383 -18.57 45.88 -21.08
CA ILE A 383 -17.32 45.19 -21.44
C ILE A 383 -17.41 43.68 -21.12
N TYR A 384 -18.05 43.34 -20.00
CA TYR A 384 -18.10 41.97 -19.47
C TYR A 384 -19.32 41.18 -19.94
N ASN A 385 -20.35 41.84 -20.46
CA ASN A 385 -21.56 41.15 -20.88
C ASN A 385 -22.19 41.82 -22.12
N LYS A 386 -21.94 41.21 -23.29
CA LYS A 386 -22.59 41.61 -24.55
C LYS A 386 -23.92 40.89 -24.80
N THR A 387 -24.38 40.08 -23.85
CA THR A 387 -25.62 39.29 -23.99
C THR A 387 -26.81 39.99 -23.33
N LYS A 388 -28.02 39.51 -23.62
CA LYS A 388 -29.26 40.01 -22.98
C LYS A 388 -29.49 39.45 -21.57
N TYR A 389 -28.60 38.59 -21.07
CA TYR A 389 -28.79 37.93 -19.78
C TYR A 389 -28.19 38.76 -18.65
N SER A 390 -29.00 39.07 -17.65
CA SER A 390 -28.58 39.89 -16.51
C SER A 390 -27.61 39.16 -15.56
N GLY A 391 -26.55 39.86 -15.18
CA GLY A 391 -25.51 39.41 -14.23
C GLY A 391 -25.89 39.65 -12.76
N LEU A 392 -25.11 39.08 -11.84
CA LEU A 392 -25.26 39.28 -10.39
C LEU A 392 -23.99 39.89 -9.79
N GLU A 393 -24.17 40.80 -8.84
CA GLU A 393 -23.07 41.41 -8.08
C GLU A 393 -22.43 40.44 -7.06
N ILE A 394 -21.12 40.59 -6.83
CA ILE A 394 -20.31 39.66 -6.01
C ILE A 394 -20.04 40.20 -4.59
N ASN A 395 -20.24 41.50 -4.36
CA ASN A 395 -19.81 42.20 -3.14
C ASN A 395 -20.71 41.96 -1.92
N SER A 396 -21.73 41.11 -2.07
CA SER A 396 -22.65 40.71 -1.01
C SER A 396 -22.09 39.52 -0.19
N GLY A 397 -22.32 39.48 1.12
CA GLY A 397 -21.72 38.51 2.04
C GLY A 397 -21.99 37.02 1.73
N ASN A 398 -23.08 36.71 1.02
CA ASN A 398 -23.48 35.34 0.63
C ASN A 398 -23.36 35.11 -0.89
N SER A 399 -22.31 35.64 -1.53
CA SER A 399 -22.07 35.51 -2.98
C SER A 399 -21.95 34.07 -3.50
N PHE A 400 -21.74 33.08 -2.62
CA PHE A 400 -21.78 31.65 -2.98
C PHE A 400 -23.16 31.20 -3.49
N LEU A 401 -24.22 31.96 -3.21
CA LEU A 401 -25.58 31.68 -3.70
C LEU A 401 -25.78 32.12 -5.15
N ASN A 402 -24.97 33.03 -5.68
CA ASN A 402 -25.16 33.60 -7.02
C ASN A 402 -25.18 32.54 -8.14
N PRO A 403 -24.30 31.52 -8.16
CA PRO A 403 -24.37 30.45 -9.15
C PRO A 403 -25.66 29.62 -9.04
N ILE A 404 -26.15 29.40 -7.82
CA ILE A 404 -27.39 28.66 -7.57
C ILE A 404 -28.59 29.48 -8.06
N LEU A 405 -28.60 30.78 -7.81
CA LEU A 405 -29.64 31.69 -8.29
C LEU A 405 -29.71 31.72 -9.83
N GLN A 406 -28.55 31.80 -10.50
CA GLN A 406 -28.47 31.72 -11.96
C GLN A 406 -28.89 30.34 -12.49
N LEU A 407 -28.57 29.25 -11.79
CA LEU A 407 -29.00 27.90 -12.16
C LEU A 407 -30.52 27.75 -12.09
N TYR A 408 -31.11 28.11 -10.95
CA TYR A 408 -32.56 27.99 -10.71
C TYR A 408 -33.39 28.91 -11.60
N ARG A 409 -32.84 30.06 -12.03
CA ARG A 409 -33.49 30.96 -12.99
C ARG A 409 -33.83 30.25 -14.30
N PHE A 410 -32.96 29.35 -14.77
CA PHE A 410 -33.16 28.65 -16.05
C PHE A 410 -33.93 27.32 -15.92
N ILE A 411 -34.44 27.01 -14.72
CA ILE A 411 -35.34 25.87 -14.51
C ILE A 411 -36.78 26.40 -14.61
N ALA A 412 -37.40 26.21 -15.78
CA ALA A 412 -38.72 26.78 -16.09
C ALA A 412 -39.81 26.53 -15.01
N PRO A 413 -39.94 25.33 -14.40
CA PRO A 413 -40.89 25.12 -13.31
C PRO A 413 -40.64 26.01 -12.08
N ILE A 414 -39.37 26.19 -11.68
CA ILE A 414 -38.99 26.99 -10.52
C ILE A 414 -39.22 28.46 -10.82
N PHE A 415 -38.79 28.92 -11.99
CA PHE A 415 -38.96 30.29 -12.45
C PHE A 415 -40.45 30.68 -12.52
N ASN A 416 -41.27 29.88 -13.19
CA ASN A 416 -42.70 30.15 -13.32
C ASN A 416 -43.41 30.13 -11.96
N HIS A 417 -43.05 29.20 -11.07
CA HIS A 417 -43.64 29.15 -9.73
C HIS A 417 -43.24 30.36 -8.87
N ALA A 418 -41.97 30.79 -8.93
CA ALA A 418 -41.50 31.99 -8.23
C ALA A 418 -42.20 33.26 -8.77
N LEU A 419 -42.44 33.36 -10.07
CA LEU A 419 -43.22 34.47 -10.65
C LEU A 419 -44.70 34.42 -10.29
N LEU A 420 -45.32 33.23 -10.28
CA LEU A 420 -46.71 33.08 -9.86
C LEU A 420 -46.91 33.49 -8.40
N SER A 421 -45.92 33.23 -7.52
CA SER A 421 -46.00 33.70 -6.13
C SER A 421 -46.01 35.23 -5.98
N LEU A 422 -45.64 35.98 -7.01
CA LEU A 422 -45.79 37.45 -7.02
C LEU A 422 -47.23 37.90 -7.34
N SER A 423 -48.06 37.02 -7.89
CA SER A 423 -49.45 37.33 -8.25
C SER A 423 -50.43 37.13 -7.09
N GLU A 424 -50.00 36.44 -6.02
CA GLU A 424 -50.77 36.27 -4.79
C GLU A 424 -50.50 37.44 -3.84
N ASP A 425 -51.51 37.88 -3.09
CA ASP A 425 -51.34 38.93 -2.06
C ASP A 425 -50.48 38.40 -0.92
N VAL A 426 -49.18 38.71 -0.98
CA VAL A 426 -48.19 38.25 0.00
C VAL A 426 -48.44 38.94 1.34
N THR A 427 -48.67 38.15 2.38
CA THR A 427 -48.74 38.55 3.79
C THR A 427 -47.43 39.21 4.26
N MET A 428 -47.50 40.11 5.24
CA MET A 428 -46.41 40.93 5.83
C MET A 428 -45.13 40.18 6.35
N GLU A 429 -45.00 38.87 6.17
CA GLU A 429 -43.83 38.10 6.62
C GLU A 429 -42.78 37.95 5.50
N PRO A 430 -41.46 38.06 5.81
CA PRO A 430 -40.39 37.94 4.83
C PRO A 430 -40.32 36.51 4.28
N ASN A 431 -40.74 36.33 3.02
CA ASN A 431 -40.76 35.03 2.35
C ASN A 431 -39.65 34.92 1.29
N LEU A 432 -38.83 33.87 1.41
CA LEU A 432 -37.73 33.59 0.49
C LEU A 432 -38.20 33.39 -0.96
N LEU A 433 -39.38 32.77 -1.15
CA LEU A 433 -39.93 32.49 -2.48
C LEU A 433 -40.33 33.78 -3.21
N VAL A 434 -40.85 34.75 -2.47
CA VAL A 434 -41.31 36.04 -3.00
C VAL A 434 -40.13 36.91 -3.39
N GLU A 435 -39.09 36.99 -2.55
CA GLU A 435 -37.85 37.67 -2.91
C GLU A 435 -37.13 37.03 -4.11
N LEU A 436 -37.20 35.69 -4.20
CA LEU A 436 -36.69 34.99 -5.38
C LEU A 436 -37.48 35.37 -6.64
N GLY A 437 -38.81 35.47 -6.52
CA GLY A 437 -39.68 35.99 -7.57
C GLY A 437 -39.30 37.40 -8.01
N TYR A 438 -39.15 38.34 -7.07
CA TYR A 438 -38.74 39.72 -7.36
C TYR A 438 -37.38 39.78 -8.05
N LEU A 439 -36.41 39.00 -7.57
CA LEU A 439 -35.09 38.92 -8.19
C LEU A 439 -35.18 38.39 -9.64
N TYR A 440 -35.95 37.34 -9.88
CA TYR A 440 -36.10 36.75 -11.21
C TYR A 440 -36.87 37.64 -12.19
N ASP A 441 -37.92 38.31 -11.73
CA ASP A 441 -38.64 39.29 -12.54
C ASP A 441 -37.73 40.49 -12.87
N MET A 442 -36.98 40.99 -11.88
CA MET A 442 -35.99 42.06 -12.07
C MET A 442 -34.91 41.65 -13.08
N MET A 443 -34.33 40.45 -12.94
CA MET A 443 -33.33 39.89 -13.86
C MET A 443 -33.88 39.64 -15.26
N ASN A 444 -35.18 39.40 -15.42
CA ASN A 444 -35.82 39.22 -16.72
C ASN A 444 -36.08 40.55 -17.41
N LYS A 445 -36.54 41.56 -16.67
CA LYS A 445 -36.82 42.91 -17.18
C LYS A 445 -35.56 43.73 -17.48
N SER A 446 -34.44 43.43 -16.81
CA SER A 446 -33.20 44.20 -16.90
C SER A 446 -32.40 43.99 -18.20
N ASN A 447 -32.73 43.00 -19.03
CA ASN A 447 -32.21 42.82 -20.40
C ASN A 447 -30.70 43.02 -20.57
N GLY A 448 -29.88 42.44 -19.67
CA GLY A 448 -28.41 42.48 -19.75
C GLY A 448 -27.76 43.35 -18.67
N LYS A 449 -28.51 44.26 -18.03
CA LYS A 449 -28.01 45.03 -16.88
C LYS A 449 -27.76 44.11 -15.68
N HIS A 450 -26.80 44.49 -14.83
CA HIS A 450 -26.50 43.77 -13.60
C HIS A 450 -27.65 43.93 -12.58
N CYS A 451 -27.76 42.99 -11.65
CA CYS A 451 -28.74 43.03 -10.55
C CYS A 451 -28.06 42.64 -9.23
N ALA A 452 -28.46 43.26 -8.13
CA ALA A 452 -28.02 42.89 -6.79
C ALA A 452 -28.98 41.87 -6.17
N ALA A 453 -28.46 40.74 -5.67
CA ALA A 453 -29.24 39.75 -4.91
C ALA A 453 -29.30 40.07 -3.40
N SER A 454 -29.07 41.32 -3.01
CA SER A 454 -28.95 41.73 -1.60
C SER A 454 -30.20 41.42 -0.78
N ASN A 455 -31.40 41.73 -1.29
CA ASN A 455 -32.66 41.51 -0.57
C ASN A 455 -32.89 40.02 -0.25
N PHE A 456 -32.72 39.16 -1.26
CA PHE A 456 -32.80 37.71 -1.10
C PHE A 456 -31.78 37.20 -0.09
N GLN A 457 -30.53 37.68 -0.16
CA GLN A 457 -29.46 37.26 0.74
C GLN A 457 -29.66 37.71 2.19
N ILE A 458 -30.22 38.91 2.41
CA ILE A 458 -30.58 39.41 3.73
C ILE A 458 -31.64 38.49 4.35
N ILE A 459 -32.72 38.17 3.62
CA ILE A 459 -33.76 37.27 4.13
C ILE A 459 -33.21 35.86 4.36
N PHE A 460 -32.36 35.36 3.45
CA PHE A 460 -31.69 34.06 3.63
C PHE A 460 -30.86 34.02 4.92
N SER A 461 -30.15 35.11 5.24
CA SER A 461 -29.34 35.21 6.46
C SER A 461 -30.15 35.29 7.75
N GLN A 462 -31.41 35.70 7.67
CA GLN A 462 -32.32 35.77 8.83
C GLN A 462 -32.89 34.39 9.19
N LEU A 463 -32.91 33.42 8.27
CA LEU A 463 -33.46 32.08 8.49
C LEU A 463 -32.67 31.29 9.56
N GLU A 464 -33.36 30.81 10.59
CA GLU A 464 -32.76 30.02 11.66
C GLU A 464 -32.16 28.69 11.17
N LYS A 465 -32.81 28.04 10.20
CA LYS A 465 -32.30 26.80 9.58
C LYS A 465 -30.96 27.03 8.87
N ALA A 466 -30.78 28.18 8.22
CA ALA A 466 -29.53 28.52 7.55
C ALA A 466 -28.40 28.76 8.57
N LYS A 467 -28.72 29.37 9.72
CA LYS A 467 -27.78 29.56 10.84
C LYS A 467 -27.38 28.24 11.50
N GLN A 468 -28.32 27.34 11.75
CA GLN A 468 -28.05 26.01 12.33
C GLN A 468 -27.13 25.16 11.46
N LEU A 469 -27.24 25.28 10.14
CA LEU A 469 -26.39 24.59 9.18
C LEU A 469 -25.04 25.28 8.92
N GLY A 470 -24.79 26.44 9.55
CA GLY A 470 -23.55 27.21 9.36
C GLY A 470 -23.37 27.78 7.95
N LEU A 471 -24.47 27.99 7.21
CA LEU A 471 -24.45 28.45 5.81
C LEU A 471 -24.30 29.97 5.68
N THR A 472 -24.53 30.71 6.77
CA THR A 472 -24.38 32.16 6.83
C THR A 472 -23.02 32.49 7.44
N LYS A 473 -22.24 33.35 6.78
CA LYS A 473 -21.13 33.99 7.47
C LYS A 473 -21.72 34.91 8.54
N ASP A 474 -21.37 34.71 9.81
CA ASP A 474 -21.69 35.68 10.84
C ASP A 474 -21.10 37.03 10.41
N THR A 475 -21.96 38.00 10.12
CA THR A 475 -21.55 39.39 9.99
C THR A 475 -21.22 39.92 11.38
N LYS A 476 -20.11 39.45 11.94
CA LYS A 476 -19.41 40.05 13.07
C LYS A 476 -17.92 39.88 12.83
N GLY A 477 -17.29 41.00 12.45
CA GLY A 477 -15.87 41.15 12.17
C GLY A 477 -15.67 42.21 11.11
#